data_AF-A0A1H8WGF3-F1
#
_entry.id   AF-A0A1H8WGF3-F1
#
_cell.length_a   1.000
_cell.length_b   1.000
_cell.length_c   1.000
_cell.angle_alpha   90.00
_cell.angle_beta   90.00
_cell.angle_gamma   90.00
#
_symmetry.space_group_name_H-M   'P 1'
#
loop_
_entity.id
_entity.type
_entity.pdbx_description
1 polymer ?
#
loop_
_entity_poly.entity_id
_entity_poly.type
_entity_poly.pdbx_seq_one_letter_code
_entity_poly.pdbx_strand_id
1 'polypeptide(L)'
;MGSNKQSKLIKSIGRAPNPGWVNSYFNLVDSMLSETSLTSDDPRLVMSLPAKRTLPVTVNNRYVLHPFRKEQSRTEFILPANQGSVNKYLKEADRKGRFDAIYNEDESQRPWFVGFDGNPERIVDNEFKRLWLSAVEREIKRAKKSPYRRYHEPIVYKTAKDQDYRERVIREAFK
;
A
#
# COMPACT_ATOMS: atom_id res chain seq x y z
N MET A 1 -23.09 8.15 -10.86
CA MET A 1 -22.13 8.35 -9.77
C MET A 1 -20.74 7.69 -9.98
N GLY A 2 -20.60 6.65 -10.82
CA GLY A 2 -19.31 5.98 -11.08
C GLY A 2 -18.25 6.78 -11.87
N SER A 3 -18.65 7.74 -12.72
CA SER A 3 -17.72 8.48 -13.59
C SER A 3 -16.70 9.34 -12.82
N ASN A 4 -17.08 9.88 -11.66
CA ASN A 4 -16.19 10.74 -10.87
C ASN A 4 -15.07 9.92 -10.17
N LYS A 5 -15.39 8.73 -9.65
CA LYS A 5 -14.39 7.85 -9.01
C LYS A 5 -13.41 7.26 -10.02
N GLN A 6 -13.91 6.83 -11.18
CA GLN A 6 -13.08 6.39 -12.30
C GLN A 6 -12.12 7.51 -12.74
N SER A 7 -12.63 8.72 -12.99
CA SER A 7 -11.78 9.86 -13.38
C SER A 7 -10.74 10.20 -12.31
N LYS A 8 -11.09 10.16 -11.02
CA LYS A 8 -10.14 10.36 -9.91
C LYS A 8 -9.06 9.28 -9.88
N LEU A 9 -9.41 8.03 -10.15
CA LEU A 9 -8.48 6.91 -10.19
C LEU A 9 -7.48 7.09 -11.33
N ILE A 10 -7.98 7.35 -12.55
CA ILE A 10 -7.17 7.64 -13.73
C ILE A 10 -6.21 8.81 -13.45
N LYS A 11 -6.70 9.91 -12.89
CA LYS A 11 -5.88 11.08 -12.52
C LYS A 11 -4.84 10.77 -11.43
N SER A 12 -5.08 9.78 -10.58
CA SER A 12 -4.13 9.38 -9.54
C SER A 12 -3.06 8.46 -10.11
N ILE A 13 -3.45 7.54 -10.99
CA ILE A 13 -2.54 6.64 -11.72
C ILE A 13 -1.61 7.44 -12.65
N GLY A 14 -2.14 8.44 -13.35
CA GLY A 14 -1.36 9.30 -14.25
C GLY A 14 -0.33 10.19 -13.55
N ARG A 15 -0.24 10.16 -12.20
CA ARG A 15 0.86 10.80 -11.46
C ARG A 15 2.11 9.93 -11.38
N ALA A 16 2.02 8.65 -11.69
CA ALA A 16 3.18 7.78 -11.66
C ALA A 16 4.13 8.11 -12.82
N PRO A 17 5.43 7.76 -12.72
CA PRO A 17 6.42 8.06 -13.75
C PRO A 17 6.06 7.48 -15.12
N ASN A 18 5.51 6.27 -15.13
CA ASN A 18 5.20 5.51 -16.33
C ASN A 18 4.25 4.35 -15.99
N PRO A 19 3.64 3.71 -17.01
CA PRO A 19 2.79 2.53 -16.84
C PRO A 19 3.47 1.37 -16.07
N GLY A 20 4.77 1.14 -16.29
CA GLY A 20 5.53 0.07 -15.64
C GLY A 20 5.57 0.23 -14.12
N TRP A 21 5.79 1.46 -13.63
CA TRP A 21 5.76 1.77 -12.20
C TRP A 21 4.39 1.42 -11.58
N VAL A 22 3.31 1.75 -12.29
CA VAL A 22 1.94 1.47 -11.82
C VAL A 22 1.67 -0.02 -11.77
N ASN A 23 2.12 -0.76 -12.78
CA ASN A 23 2.01 -2.22 -12.79
C ASN A 23 2.77 -2.84 -11.62
N SER A 24 4.03 -2.45 -11.41
CA SER A 24 4.82 -2.93 -10.26
C SER A 24 4.14 -2.61 -8.92
N TYR A 25 3.58 -1.41 -8.77
CA TYR A 25 2.81 -1.06 -7.57
C TYR A 25 1.60 -1.98 -7.36
N PHE A 26 0.76 -2.17 -8.38
CA PHE A 26 -0.43 -3.00 -8.24
C PHE A 26 -0.12 -4.51 -8.18
N ASN A 27 1.00 -4.98 -8.72
CA ASN A 27 1.50 -6.33 -8.51
C ASN A 27 1.81 -6.58 -7.03
N LEU A 28 2.45 -5.63 -6.36
CA LEU A 28 2.68 -5.71 -4.91
C LEU A 28 1.37 -5.75 -4.14
N VAL A 29 0.40 -4.91 -4.50
CA VAL A 29 -0.93 -4.91 -3.88
C VAL A 29 -1.61 -6.26 -4.09
N ASP A 30 -1.64 -6.78 -5.31
CA ASP A 30 -2.29 -8.06 -5.65
C ASP A 30 -1.63 -9.24 -4.92
N SER A 31 -0.30 -9.29 -4.91
CA SER A 31 0.50 -10.26 -4.17
C SER A 31 0.14 -10.23 -2.68
N MET A 32 0.16 -9.06 -2.04
CA MET A 32 -0.22 -8.92 -0.63
C MET A 32 -1.67 -9.34 -0.37
N LEU A 33 -2.63 -8.93 -1.21
CA LEU A 33 -4.04 -9.30 -1.04
C LEU A 33 -4.25 -10.81 -1.14
N SER A 34 -3.54 -11.47 -2.06
CA SER A 34 -3.63 -12.91 -2.28
C SER A 34 -3.04 -13.70 -1.12
N GLU A 35 -1.85 -13.30 -0.63
CA GLU A 35 -1.15 -13.96 0.48
C GLU A 35 -1.88 -13.78 1.83
N THR A 36 -2.57 -12.65 2.01
CA THR A 36 -3.32 -12.35 3.24
C THR A 36 -4.80 -12.73 3.17
N SER A 37 -5.27 -13.21 2.01
CA SER A 37 -6.69 -13.51 1.73
C SER A 37 -7.64 -12.35 2.02
N LEU A 38 -7.17 -11.10 1.99
CA LEU A 38 -8.01 -9.92 2.20
C LEU A 38 -8.86 -9.66 0.95
N THR A 39 -10.18 -9.61 1.14
CA THR A 39 -11.15 -9.32 0.08
C THR A 39 -11.61 -7.87 0.14
N SER A 40 -12.24 -7.37 -0.94
CA SER A 40 -12.75 -5.99 -0.99
C SER A 40 -13.74 -5.68 0.14
N ASP A 41 -14.52 -6.69 0.56
CA ASP A 41 -15.54 -6.57 1.61
C ASP A 41 -14.98 -6.77 3.02
N ASP A 42 -13.71 -7.13 3.16
CA ASP A 42 -13.08 -7.28 4.46
C ASP A 42 -13.13 -5.94 5.23
N PRO A 43 -13.76 -5.92 6.42
CA PRO A 43 -13.93 -4.69 7.20
C PRO A 43 -12.61 -4.10 7.69
N ARG A 44 -11.52 -4.85 7.66
CA ARG A 44 -10.17 -4.43 8.06
C ARG A 44 -9.42 -3.74 6.90
N LEU A 45 -9.76 -4.05 5.65
CA LEU A 45 -9.09 -3.52 4.47
C LEU A 45 -9.69 -2.19 4.02
N VAL A 46 -8.83 -1.21 3.78
CA VAL A 46 -9.19 0.08 3.17
C VAL A 46 -8.20 0.38 2.05
N MET A 47 -8.71 0.42 0.82
CA MET A 47 -7.98 0.93 -0.35
C MET A 47 -8.68 2.21 -0.75
N SER A 48 -8.06 3.36 -0.49
CA SER A 48 -8.74 4.65 -0.60
C SER A 48 -8.23 5.48 -1.78
N LEU A 49 -9.03 6.45 -2.19
CA LEU A 49 -8.73 7.38 -3.28
C LEU A 49 -8.84 8.83 -2.77
N PRO A 50 -7.92 9.27 -1.89
CA PRO A 50 -7.97 10.60 -1.29
C PRO A 50 -7.76 11.71 -2.33
N ALA A 51 -8.19 12.93 -2.01
CA ALA A 51 -8.06 14.10 -2.89
C ALA A 51 -6.61 14.42 -3.29
N LYS A 52 -5.64 14.02 -2.46
CA LYS A 52 -4.19 14.13 -2.74
C LYS A 52 -3.70 13.19 -3.85
N ARG A 53 -4.60 12.43 -4.48
CA ARG A 53 -4.33 11.55 -5.64
C ARG A 53 -3.24 10.52 -5.35
N THR A 54 -3.27 9.98 -4.14
CA THR A 54 -2.48 8.81 -3.73
C THR A 54 -3.38 7.57 -3.77
N LEU A 55 -2.81 6.38 -3.61
CA LEU A 55 -3.56 5.12 -3.61
C LEU A 55 -3.16 4.27 -2.40
N PRO A 56 -3.32 4.74 -1.16
CA PRO A 56 -2.83 4.00 -0.01
C PRO A 56 -3.66 2.74 0.24
N VAL A 57 -2.96 1.69 0.67
CA VAL A 57 -3.54 0.48 1.26
C VAL A 57 -3.36 0.57 2.77
N THR A 58 -4.48 0.52 3.48
CA THR A 58 -4.55 0.54 4.94
C THR A 58 -5.16 -0.77 5.41
N VAL A 59 -4.54 -1.36 6.43
CA VAL A 59 -5.13 -2.47 7.19
C VAL A 59 -5.36 -1.97 8.61
N ASN A 60 -6.61 -2.05 9.05
CA ASN A 60 -7.07 -1.49 10.31
C ASN A 60 -6.68 0.00 10.46
N ASN A 61 -5.65 0.31 11.23
CA ASN A 61 -5.28 1.70 11.56
C ASN A 61 -4.02 2.20 10.84
N ARG A 62 -3.30 1.34 10.12
CA ARG A 62 -1.98 1.68 9.55
C ARG A 62 -1.93 1.48 8.05
N TYR A 63 -1.20 2.37 7.39
CA TYR A 63 -0.80 2.15 6.01
C TYR A 63 0.15 0.96 5.96
N VAL A 64 -0.19 -0.01 5.13
CA VAL A 64 0.66 -1.18 4.88
C VAL A 64 1.44 -1.04 3.58
N LEU A 65 0.93 -0.23 2.65
CA LEU A 65 1.57 0.15 1.41
C LEU A 65 1.06 1.52 0.95
N HIS A 66 1.93 2.46 0.58
CA HIS A 66 1.53 3.81 0.20
C HIS A 66 2.40 4.38 -0.93
N PRO A 67 1.80 4.76 -2.08
CA PRO A 67 2.53 5.40 -3.18
C PRO A 67 2.47 6.95 -3.12
N PHE A 68 3.38 7.63 -3.81
CA PHE A 68 3.31 9.06 -4.18
C PHE A 68 3.30 10.08 -3.04
N ARG A 69 4.14 9.92 -2.00
CA ARG A 69 4.32 11.00 -1.02
C ARG A 69 5.26 12.08 -1.58
N LYS A 70 4.78 13.34 -1.57
CA LYS A 70 5.53 14.57 -1.89
C LYS A 70 6.13 14.61 -3.32
N GLU A 71 5.34 14.27 -4.33
CA GLU A 71 5.68 14.37 -5.77
C GLU A 71 6.80 13.44 -6.27
N GLN A 72 7.52 12.79 -5.36
CA GLN A 72 8.47 11.72 -5.67
C GLN A 72 7.73 10.40 -5.89
N SER A 73 8.22 9.63 -6.85
CA SER A 73 7.71 8.31 -7.17
C SER A 73 8.30 7.28 -6.22
N ARG A 74 7.78 7.37 -4.99
CA ARG A 74 8.16 6.58 -3.82
C ARG A 74 7.06 5.61 -3.47
N THR A 75 7.44 4.40 -3.07
CA THR A 75 6.56 3.44 -2.41
C THR A 75 7.00 3.26 -0.97
N GLU A 76 6.07 3.47 -0.03
CA GLU A 76 6.32 3.27 1.41
C GLU A 76 5.64 1.98 1.91
N PHE A 77 6.36 1.21 2.72
CA PHE A 77 5.99 -0.09 3.25
C PHE A 77 5.99 -0.07 4.77
N ILE A 78 5.10 -0.86 5.38
CA ILE A 78 5.20 -1.20 6.80
C ILE A 78 6.25 -2.31 6.99
N LEU A 79 7.12 -2.19 8.00
CA LEU A 79 8.05 -3.24 8.41
C LEU A 79 7.99 -3.44 9.93
N PRO A 80 8.31 -4.64 10.45
CA PRO A 80 8.20 -4.93 11.88
C PRO A 80 9.24 -4.15 12.69
N ALA A 81 8.91 -3.86 13.96
CA ALA A 81 9.62 -2.87 14.78
C ALA A 81 11.11 -3.15 15.01
N ASN A 82 11.52 -4.42 15.16
CA ASN A 82 12.91 -4.86 15.36
C ASN A 82 13.00 -6.41 15.32
N GLN A 83 12.40 -7.06 14.31
CA GLN A 83 12.51 -8.51 14.16
C GLN A 83 13.41 -8.86 12.97
N GLY A 84 14.45 -9.65 13.21
CA GLY A 84 15.34 -10.18 12.16
C GLY A 84 16.19 -9.12 11.45
N SER A 85 16.31 -9.29 10.13
CA SER A 85 17.17 -8.55 9.19
C SER A 85 16.61 -7.19 8.74
N VAL A 86 15.55 -6.67 9.35
CA VAL A 86 14.94 -5.36 9.01
C VAL A 86 15.98 -4.25 8.88
N ASN A 87 17.00 -4.26 9.73
CA ASN A 87 18.10 -3.27 9.73
C ASN A 87 18.81 -3.11 8.38
N LYS A 88 18.91 -4.18 7.57
CA LYS A 88 19.45 -4.11 6.20
C LYS A 88 18.62 -3.14 5.37
N TYR A 89 17.31 -3.35 5.32
CA TYR A 89 16.38 -2.53 4.54
C TYR A 89 16.21 -1.11 5.10
N LEU A 90 16.39 -0.91 6.42
CA LEU A 90 16.40 0.44 7.00
C LEU A 90 17.59 1.28 6.54
N LYS A 91 18.74 0.65 6.26
CA LYS A 91 19.93 1.33 5.73
C LYS A 91 19.77 1.70 4.26
N GLU A 92 19.06 0.87 3.50
CA GLU A 92 18.78 1.08 2.08
C GLU A 92 17.59 2.03 1.81
N ALA A 93 16.78 2.35 2.83
CA ALA A 93 15.58 3.15 2.68
C ALA A 93 15.89 4.65 2.46
N ASP A 94 15.30 5.22 1.40
CA ASP A 94 15.35 6.65 1.09
C ASP A 94 14.58 7.50 2.11
N ARG A 95 13.62 6.87 2.81
CA ARG A 95 12.93 7.47 3.94
C ARG A 95 12.63 6.44 5.01
N LYS A 96 12.80 6.84 6.27
CA LYS A 96 12.42 6.04 7.42
C LYS A 96 11.63 6.88 8.42
N GLY A 97 10.63 6.25 9.00
CA GLY A 97 9.86 6.78 10.11
C GLY A 97 9.25 5.63 10.90
N ARG A 98 8.62 5.95 12.02
CA ARG A 98 7.83 4.99 12.80
C ARG A 98 6.39 5.45 12.82
N PHE A 99 5.47 4.50 12.92
CA PHE A 99 4.10 4.83 13.27
C PHE A 99 4.02 5.29 14.72
N ASP A 100 3.02 6.12 15.02
CA ASP A 100 2.64 6.42 16.40
C ASP A 100 2.06 5.16 17.06
N ALA A 101 2.22 5.05 18.38
CA ALA A 101 1.58 4.00 19.16
C ALA A 101 0.06 4.12 19.07
N ILE A 102 -0.62 2.98 19.04
CA ILE A 102 -2.09 2.89 19.03
C ILE A 102 -2.55 1.91 20.11
N TYR A 103 -3.69 2.18 20.75
CA TYR A 103 -4.33 1.29 21.74
C TYR A 103 -3.37 0.74 22.81
N ASN A 104 -2.57 1.62 23.42
CA ASN A 104 -1.56 1.29 24.45
C ASN A 104 -0.42 0.36 23.96
N GLU A 105 -0.13 0.34 22.65
CA GLU A 105 1.03 -0.37 22.12
C GLU A 105 2.34 0.16 22.73
N ASP A 106 3.23 -0.75 23.12
CA ASP A 106 4.59 -0.42 23.53
C ASP A 106 5.33 0.33 22.40
N GLU A 107 5.90 1.47 22.74
CA GLU A 107 6.73 2.33 21.88
C GLU A 107 7.85 1.55 21.16
N SER A 108 8.42 0.52 21.80
CA SER A 108 9.45 -0.36 21.25
C SER A 108 8.93 -1.26 20.13
N GLN A 109 7.63 -1.56 20.14
CA GLN A 109 6.92 -2.46 19.22
C GLN A 109 6.31 -1.75 18.02
N ARG A 110 6.48 -0.43 17.92
CA ARG A 110 5.95 0.36 16.80
C ARG A 110 6.64 -0.04 15.49
N PRO A 111 5.86 -0.42 14.47
CA PRO A 111 6.41 -0.80 13.18
C PRO A 111 7.09 0.39 12.50
N TRP A 112 8.09 0.08 11.70
CA TRP A 112 8.71 1.02 10.79
C TRP A 112 7.76 1.31 9.62
N PHE A 113 7.88 2.52 9.09
CA PHE A 113 7.29 2.91 7.82
C PHE A 113 8.40 3.49 6.94
N VAL A 114 8.79 2.71 5.95
CA VAL A 114 10.00 2.96 5.14
C VAL A 114 9.65 3.18 3.69
N GLY A 115 10.31 4.12 3.05
CA GLY A 115 10.10 4.50 1.67
C GLY A 115 11.30 4.21 0.79
N PHE A 116 11.01 3.72 -0.41
CA PHE A 116 11.99 3.46 -1.46
C PHE A 116 11.57 4.16 -2.75
N ASP A 117 12.53 4.85 -3.37
CA ASP A 117 12.37 5.55 -4.64
C ASP A 117 12.66 4.60 -5.83
N GLY A 118 12.04 4.91 -6.97
CA GLY A 118 12.18 4.13 -8.20
C GLY A 118 11.11 3.04 -8.31
N ASN A 119 11.45 1.92 -8.97
CA ASN A 119 10.51 0.82 -9.20
C ASN A 119 10.05 0.22 -7.85
N PRO A 120 8.73 0.14 -7.57
CA PRO A 120 8.18 -0.41 -6.33
C PRO A 120 8.69 -1.81 -5.98
N GLU A 121 8.87 -2.69 -6.97
CA GLU A 121 9.26 -4.09 -6.75
C GLU A 121 10.77 -4.28 -6.51
N ARG A 122 11.60 -3.25 -6.79
CA ARG A 122 13.08 -3.35 -6.76
C ARG A 122 13.63 -3.86 -5.42
N ILE A 123 13.02 -3.45 -4.32
CA ILE A 123 13.48 -3.78 -2.96
C ILE A 123 12.89 -5.10 -2.43
N VAL A 124 11.88 -5.64 -3.10
CA VAL A 124 11.05 -6.73 -2.58
C VAL A 124 11.66 -8.08 -2.95
N ASP A 125 12.76 -8.42 -2.29
CA ASP A 125 13.28 -9.80 -2.27
C ASP A 125 12.40 -10.70 -1.38
N ASN A 126 12.69 -12.01 -1.36
CA ASN A 126 11.92 -12.99 -0.57
C ASN A 126 11.88 -12.65 0.93
N GLU A 127 12.98 -12.12 1.46
CA GLU A 127 13.08 -11.80 2.88
C GLU A 127 12.31 -10.52 3.21
N PHE A 128 12.42 -9.49 2.38
CA PHE A 128 11.62 -8.27 2.48
C PHE A 128 10.14 -8.59 2.41
N LYS A 129 9.72 -9.40 1.43
CA LYS A 129 8.32 -9.82 1.29
C LYS A 129 7.81 -10.51 2.57
N ARG A 130 8.60 -11.42 3.14
CA ARG A 130 8.26 -12.10 4.40
C ARG A 130 8.12 -11.12 5.58
N LEU A 131 9.04 -10.18 5.72
CA LEU A 131 9.00 -9.16 6.78
C LEU A 131 7.81 -8.20 6.62
N TRP A 132 7.56 -7.75 5.40
CA TRP A 132 6.43 -6.90 5.08
C TRP A 132 5.11 -7.60 5.38
N LEU A 133 4.91 -8.82 4.86
CA LEU A 133 3.68 -9.58 5.08
C LEU A 133 3.45 -9.92 6.57
N SER A 134 4.49 -10.24 7.34
CA SER A 134 4.33 -10.47 8.78
C SER A 134 3.87 -9.21 9.53
N ALA A 135 4.32 -8.03 9.10
CA ALA A 135 3.82 -6.77 9.63
C ALA A 135 2.36 -6.51 9.20
N VAL A 136 1.98 -6.82 7.96
CA VAL A 136 0.58 -6.74 7.51
C VAL A 136 -0.31 -7.67 8.34
N GLU A 137 0.09 -8.93 8.53
CA GLU A 137 -0.66 -9.90 9.34
C GLU A 137 -0.85 -9.45 10.78
N ARG A 138 0.18 -8.84 11.39
CA ARG A 138 0.08 -8.27 12.73
C ARG A 138 -1.00 -7.18 12.78
N GLU A 139 -1.07 -6.35 11.75
CA GLU A 139 -2.13 -5.34 11.65
C GLU A 139 -3.50 -5.97 11.39
N ILE A 140 -3.61 -7.05 10.59
CA ILE A 140 -4.88 -7.81 10.40
C ILE A 140 -5.40 -8.34 11.73
N LYS A 141 -4.52 -8.93 12.56
CA LYS A 141 -4.87 -9.54 13.86
C LYS A 141 -5.22 -8.49 14.93
N ARG A 142 -4.80 -7.23 14.74
CA ARG A 142 -4.93 -6.17 15.74
C ARG A 142 -6.37 -5.76 16.04
N ALA A 143 -7.24 -5.74 15.04
CA ALA A 143 -8.62 -5.30 15.19
C ALA A 143 -9.55 -5.98 14.17
N LYS A 144 -10.85 -5.98 14.49
CA LYS A 144 -11.90 -6.61 13.65
C LYS A 144 -12.36 -5.71 12.50
N LYS A 145 -12.12 -4.40 12.57
CA LYS A 145 -12.59 -3.41 11.58
C LYS A 145 -11.72 -2.17 11.60
N SER A 146 -11.46 -1.62 10.41
CA SER A 146 -10.81 -0.32 10.28
C SER A 146 -11.80 0.82 10.62
N PRO A 147 -11.40 1.82 11.43
CA PRO A 147 -12.19 3.04 11.61
C PRO A 147 -12.29 3.86 10.31
N TYR A 148 -11.42 3.57 9.33
CA TYR A 148 -11.38 4.23 8.02
C TYR A 148 -12.20 3.50 6.95
N ARG A 149 -12.95 2.44 7.30
CA ARG A 149 -13.69 1.61 6.34
C ARG A 149 -14.60 2.41 5.39
N ARG A 150 -15.18 3.51 5.86
CA ARG A 150 -16.02 4.42 5.04
C ARG A 150 -15.29 5.06 3.84
N TYR A 151 -13.96 5.01 3.83
CA TYR A 151 -13.11 5.53 2.74
C TYR A 151 -12.64 4.45 1.78
N HIS A 152 -13.06 3.19 1.97
CA HIS A 152 -12.71 2.11 1.04
C HIS A 152 -13.39 2.33 -0.31
N GLU A 153 -12.63 2.19 -1.38
CA GLU A 153 -13.07 2.36 -2.76
C GLU A 153 -12.86 1.04 -3.52
N PRO A 154 -13.93 0.26 -3.76
CA PRO A 154 -13.83 -1.05 -4.42
C PRO A 154 -13.18 -1.00 -5.79
N ILE A 155 -13.27 0.15 -6.48
CA ILE A 155 -12.62 0.36 -7.78
C ILE A 155 -11.09 0.28 -7.70
N VAL A 156 -10.48 0.63 -6.57
CA VAL A 156 -9.03 0.54 -6.36
C VAL A 156 -8.64 -0.93 -6.13
N TYR A 157 -9.46 -1.67 -5.36
CA TYR A 157 -9.30 -3.12 -5.21
C TYR A 157 -9.42 -3.84 -6.55
N LYS A 158 -10.42 -3.47 -7.37
CA LYS A 158 -10.60 -4.01 -8.71
C LYS A 158 -9.37 -3.80 -9.58
N THR A 159 -8.77 -2.60 -9.57
CA THR A 159 -7.51 -2.33 -10.29
C THR A 159 -6.36 -3.24 -9.85
N ALA A 160 -6.33 -3.67 -8.59
CA ALA A 160 -5.34 -4.63 -8.13
C ALA A 160 -5.66 -6.07 -8.58
N LYS A 161 -6.92 -6.53 -8.52
CA LYS A 161 -7.25 -7.94 -8.77
C LYS A 161 -7.63 -8.31 -10.21
N ASP A 162 -8.08 -7.35 -11.01
CA ASP A 162 -8.58 -7.56 -12.37
C ASP A 162 -7.57 -6.95 -13.36
N GLN A 163 -6.81 -7.81 -14.02
CA GLN A 163 -5.73 -7.42 -14.94
C GLN A 163 -6.26 -6.62 -16.14
N ASP A 164 -7.33 -7.09 -16.78
CA ASP A 164 -7.93 -6.40 -17.93
C ASP A 164 -8.41 -5.00 -17.55
N TYR A 165 -9.05 -4.90 -16.37
CA TYR A 165 -9.48 -3.61 -15.85
C TYR A 165 -8.28 -2.69 -15.56
N ARG A 166 -7.23 -3.23 -14.94
CA ARG A 166 -5.99 -2.50 -14.66
C ARG A 166 -5.36 -1.94 -15.94
N GLU A 167 -5.21 -2.76 -16.97
CA GLU A 167 -4.61 -2.37 -18.25
C GLU A 167 -5.39 -1.27 -18.95
N ARG A 168 -6.74 -1.34 -18.92
CA ARG A 168 -7.59 -0.26 -19.46
C ARG A 168 -7.40 1.05 -18.72
N VAL A 169 -7.43 1.03 -17.39
CA VAL A 169 -7.29 2.26 -16.58
C VAL A 169 -5.89 2.85 -16.73
N ILE A 170 -4.84 2.03 -16.78
CA ILE A 170 -3.47 2.48 -17.03
C ILE A 170 -3.38 3.13 -18.41
N ARG A 171 -3.86 2.46 -19.46
CA ARG A 171 -3.86 3.02 -20.81
C ARG A 171 -4.59 4.36 -20.86
N GLU A 172 -5.73 4.51 -20.18
CA GLU A 172 -6.44 5.79 -20.11
C GLU A 172 -5.68 6.89 -19.35
N ALA A 173 -4.88 6.52 -18.34
CA ALA A 173 -4.14 7.46 -17.51
C ALA A 173 -2.87 8.01 -18.16
N PHE A 174 -2.33 7.33 -19.18
CA PHE A 174 -1.11 7.70 -19.90
C PHE A 174 -1.37 7.99 -21.39
N LYS A 175 -2.62 8.28 -21.76
CA LYS A 175 -2.95 8.93 -23.04
C LYS A 175 -2.57 10.40 -22.97
#